data_AF-A0A8I0HA45-F1
#
_entry.id   AF-A0A8I0HA45-F1
#
_cell.length_a   1.000
_cell.length_b   1.000
_cell.length_c   1.000
_cell.angle_alpha   90.00
_cell.angle_beta   90.00
_cell.angle_gamma   90.00
#
_symmetry.space_group_name_H-M   'P 1'
#
loop_
_entity.id
_entity.type
_entity.pdbx_description
1 polymer ?
#
loop_
_entity_poly.entity_id
_entity_poly.type
_entity_poly.pdbx_seq_one_letter_code
_entity_poly.pdbx_strand_id
1 'polypeptide(L)'
;TKYEYDILANRLRDLAYLNAGIKLTLTDRRDTDTEGNYRSEVFYSKDGLREFVQYIDSNKVSLIDDVIHLNTDKQGIPVEVA
;
A
#
# COMPACT_ATOMS: atom_id res chain seq x y z
N THR A 1 20.25 14.11 -9.31
CA THR A 1 19.44 12.99 -8.81
C THR A 1 18.09 13.05 -9.49
N LYS A 2 17.67 12.01 -10.23
CA LYS A 2 16.31 11.92 -10.80
C LYS A 2 15.51 10.93 -9.95
N TYR A 3 14.35 11.35 -9.47
CA TYR A 3 13.42 10.47 -8.76
C TYR A 3 12.55 9.71 -9.77
N GLU A 4 12.41 8.42 -9.57
CA GLU A 4 11.53 7.57 -10.38
C GLU A 4 10.17 7.49 -9.70
N TYR A 5 9.11 7.77 -10.46
CA TYR A 5 7.75 7.80 -9.91
C TYR A 5 7.35 6.44 -9.33
N ASP A 6 7.61 5.38 -10.09
CA ASP A 6 7.14 4.04 -9.73
C ASP A 6 7.83 3.51 -8.46
N ILE A 7 9.08 3.90 -8.20
CA ILE A 7 9.78 3.59 -6.94
C ILE A 7 9.06 4.25 -5.76
N LEU A 8 8.71 5.53 -5.87
CA LEU A 8 8.00 6.26 -4.81
C LEU A 8 6.58 5.75 -4.62
N ALA A 9 5.86 5.47 -5.72
CA ALA A 9 4.51 4.94 -5.70
C ALA A 9 4.46 3.59 -4.99
N ASN A 10 5.39 2.66 -5.32
CA ASN A 10 5.48 1.37 -4.64
C ASN A 10 5.77 1.53 -3.15
N ARG A 11 6.70 2.41 -2.77
CA ARG A 11 7.01 2.63 -1.35
C ARG A 11 5.85 3.24 -0.57
N LEU A 12 5.10 4.16 -1.18
CA LEU A 12 3.92 4.75 -0.57
C LEU A 12 2.77 3.75 -0.44
N ARG A 13 2.62 2.85 -1.42
CA ARG A 13 1.67 1.74 -1.35
C ARG A 13 1.98 0.83 -0.16
N ASP A 14 3.23 0.41 0.00
CA ASP A 14 3.66 -0.40 1.14
C ASP A 14 3.37 0.32 2.48
N LEU A 15 3.69 1.61 2.56
CA LEU A 15 3.45 2.40 3.77
C LEU A 15 1.96 2.55 4.10
N ALA A 16 1.09 2.68 3.10
CA ALA A 16 -0.36 2.75 3.31
C ALA A 16 -0.90 1.44 3.89
N TYR A 17 -0.39 0.29 3.47
CA TYR A 17 -0.75 -1.01 4.05
C TYR A 17 -0.19 -1.22 5.46
N LEU A 18 1.04 -0.79 5.71
CA LEU A 18 1.67 -0.89 7.03
C LEU A 18 1.05 0.06 8.07
N ASN A 19 0.37 1.12 7.61
CA ASN A 19 -0.26 2.11 8.47
C ASN A 19 -1.74 2.21 8.12
N ALA A 20 -2.50 1.17 8.47
CA ALA A 20 -3.93 1.11 8.26
C ALA A 20 -4.63 2.40 8.74
N GLY A 21 -5.51 2.94 7.89
CA GLY A 21 -6.22 4.19 8.15
C GLY A 21 -5.47 5.47 7.73
N ILE A 22 -4.22 5.40 7.29
CA ILE A 22 -3.49 6.56 6.74
C ILE A 22 -3.73 6.68 5.24
N LYS A 23 -4.12 7.88 4.80
CA LYS A 23 -4.24 8.22 3.38
C LYS A 23 -3.00 8.96 2.91
N LEU A 24 -2.29 8.38 1.94
CA LEU A 24 -1.14 8.98 1.29
C LEU A 24 -1.53 9.38 -0.14
N THR A 25 -0.95 10.46 -0.66
CA THR A 25 -1.20 10.92 -2.03
C THR A 25 0.12 11.32 -2.66
N LEU A 26 0.41 10.75 -3.82
CA LEU A 26 1.56 11.11 -4.64
C LEU A 26 1.06 11.90 -5.85
N THR A 27 1.61 13.09 -6.06
CA THR A 27 1.35 13.89 -7.26
C THR A 27 2.69 14.26 -7.90
N ASP A 28 2.86 13.88 -9.16
CA ASP A 28 4.03 14.22 -9.95
C ASP A 28 3.76 15.43 -10.82
N ARG A 29 4.44 16.54 -10.53
CA ARG A 29 4.24 17.82 -11.20
C ARG A 29 5.17 18.08 -12.39
N ARG A 30 5.88 17.04 -12.85
CA ARG A 30 6.86 17.19 -13.96
C ARG A 30 6.18 17.28 -15.32
N ASP A 31 5.17 16.45 -15.56
CA ASP A 31 4.46 16.33 -16.83
C ASP A 31 2.95 16.38 -16.59
N THR A 32 2.21 16.88 -17.59
CA THR A 32 0.75 16.87 -17.61
C THR A 32 0.25 15.99 -18.75
N ASP A 33 -0.90 15.35 -18.57
CA ASP A 33 -1.58 14.65 -19.64
C ASP A 33 -2.18 15.63 -20.69
N THR A 34 -2.86 15.07 -21.70
CA THR A 34 -3.52 15.84 -22.77
C THR A 34 -4.62 16.77 -22.28
N GLU A 35 -5.13 16.55 -21.07
CA GLU A 35 -6.18 17.35 -20.44
C GLU A 35 -5.62 18.36 -19.43
N GLY A 36 -4.29 18.41 -19.25
CA GLY A 36 -3.60 19.32 -18.35
C GLY A 36 -3.51 18.83 -16.90
N ASN A 37 -3.83 17.56 -16.63
CA ASN A 37 -3.76 17.01 -15.27
C ASN A 37 -2.37 16.43 -14.98
N TYR A 38 -1.93 16.59 -13.73
CA TYR A 38 -0.71 15.95 -13.22
C TYR A 38 -0.97 14.48 -12.88
N ARG A 39 0.02 13.61 -13.13
CA ARG A 39 -0.04 12.21 -12.70
C ARG A 39 -0.18 12.15 -11.17
N SER A 40 -1.26 11.55 -10.68
CA SER A 40 -1.51 11.43 -9.24
C SER A 40 -2.12 10.09 -8.87
N GLU A 41 -1.73 9.56 -7.71
CA GLU A 41 -2.24 8.31 -7.14
C GLU A 41 -2.50 8.49 -5.65
N VAL A 42 -3.55 7.84 -5.16
CA VAL A 42 -3.95 7.84 -3.75
C VAL A 42 -3.79 6.44 -3.21
N PHE A 43 -3.07 6.31 -2.10
CA PHE A 43 -2.85 5.05 -1.40
C PHE A 43 -3.56 5.11 -0.06
N TYR A 44 -4.45 4.16 0.18
CA TYR A 44 -5.21 4.06 1.43
C TYR A 44 -5.58 2.60 1.64
N SER A 45 -5.30 2.09 2.84
CA SER A 45 -5.70 0.76 3.26
C SER A 45 -6.54 0.86 4.51
N LYS A 46 -7.67 0.15 4.54
CA LYS A 46 -8.55 0.12 5.71
C LYS A 46 -8.14 -1.01 6.65
N ASP A 47 -7.92 -2.20 6.09
CA ASP A 47 -7.63 -3.41 6.86
C ASP A 47 -6.13 -3.78 6.87
N GLY A 48 -5.26 -2.89 6.38
CA GLY A 48 -3.81 -2.95 6.53
C GLY A 48 -3.16 -4.15 5.84
N LEU A 49 -2.38 -4.92 6.61
CA LEU A 49 -1.62 -6.07 6.10
C LEU A 49 -2.50 -7.14 5.44
N ARG A 50 -3.77 -7.27 5.83
CA ARG A 50 -4.69 -8.20 5.16
C ARG A 50 -4.89 -7.84 3.69
N GLU A 51 -5.13 -6.56 3.40
CA GLU A 51 -5.28 -6.08 2.02
C GLU A 51 -3.94 -6.16 1.26
N PHE A 52 -2.81 -6.05 1.96
CA PHE A 52 -1.50 -6.20 1.35
C PHE A 52 -1.25 -7.61 0.83
N VAL A 53 -1.58 -8.63 1.63
CA VAL A 53 -1.47 -10.03 1.22
C VAL A 53 -2.39 -10.31 0.03
N GLN A 54 -3.63 -9.83 0.07
CA GLN A 54 -4.56 -9.93 -1.06
C GLN A 54 -4.04 -9.24 -2.32
N TYR A 55 -3.39 -8.07 -2.17
CA TYR A 55 -2.77 -7.36 -3.28
C TYR A 55 -1.60 -8.16 -3.89
N ILE A 56 -0.73 -8.75 -3.06
CA ILE A 56 0.38 -9.61 -3.52
C ILE A 56 -0.14 -10.86 -4.22
N ASP A 57 -1.16 -11.50 -3.65
CA ASP A 57 -1.73 -12.75 -4.16
C ASP A 57 -2.76 -12.54 -5.26
N SER A 58 -3.05 -11.30 -5.68
CA SER A 58 -3.97 -10.98 -6.78
C SER A 58 -3.65 -11.68 -8.10
N ASN A 59 -2.38 -12.06 -8.32
CA ASN A 59 -1.93 -12.78 -9.51
C ASN A 59 -1.88 -14.32 -9.32
N LYS A 60 -2.34 -14.84 -8.17
CA LYS A 60 -2.34 -16.27 -7.84
C LYS A 60 -3.76 -16.73 -7.54
N VAL A 61 -4.05 -18.01 -7.79
CA VAL A 61 -5.29 -18.62 -7.32
C VAL A 61 -5.13 -18.92 -5.84
N SER A 62 -5.91 -18.25 -4.98
CA SER A 62 -5.87 -18.54 -3.56
C SER A 62 -6.42 -19.94 -3.29
N LEU A 63 -5.72 -20.70 -2.43
CA LEU A 63 -6.17 -22.02 -1.97
C LEU A 63 -7.03 -21.93 -0.70
N ILE A 64 -6.97 -20.80 0.01
CA ILE A 64 -7.70 -20.51 1.24
C ILE A 64 -8.28 -19.10 1.11
N ASP A 65 -9.60 -18.95 1.21
CA ASP A 65 -10.25 -17.65 0.98
C ASP A 65 -9.93 -16.61 2.08
N ASP A 66 -9.68 -17.06 3.31
CA ASP A 66 -9.35 -16.20 4.45
C ASP A 66 -7.85 -16.11 4.72
N VAL A 67 -7.33 -14.87 4.70
CA VAL A 67 -5.96 -14.53 5.10
C VAL A 67 -5.82 -14.65 6.62
N ILE A 68 -4.82 -15.38 7.09
CA ILE A 68 -4.54 -15.58 8.52
C ILE A 68 -3.94 -14.29 9.09
N HIS A 69 -4.75 -13.49 9.77
CA HIS A 69 -4.31 -12.24 10.39
C HIS A 69 -4.18 -12.39 11.92
N LEU A 70 -3.05 -11.95 12.47
CA LEU A 70 -2.74 -11.95 13.88
C LEU A 70 -2.16 -10.59 14.30
N ASN A 71 -2.80 -9.95 15.28
CA ASN A 71 -2.32 -8.73 15.92
C ASN A 71 -2.17 -9.00 17.42
N THR A 72 -0.94 -8.90 17.93
CA THR A 72 -0.62 -9.20 19.33
C THR A 72 0.37 -8.17 19.88
N ASP A 73 0.30 -7.93 21.18
CA ASP A 73 1.37 -7.26 21.92
C ASP A 73 2.17 -8.30 22.71
N LYS A 74 3.50 -8.27 22.62
CA LYS A 74 4.36 -9.07 23.48
C LYS A 74 5.38 -8.17 24.17
N GLN A 75 5.23 -8.03 25.49
CA GLN A 75 6.13 -7.22 26.31
C GLN A 75 6.20 -5.74 25.86
N GLY A 76 5.09 -5.17 25.39
CA GLY A 76 5.01 -3.78 24.90
C GLY A 76 5.53 -3.59 23.48
N ILE A 77 5.85 -4.68 22.76
CA ILE A 77 6.20 -4.68 21.35
C ILE A 77 4.96 -5.15 20.58
N PRO A 78 4.29 -4.26 19.82
CA PRO A 78 3.20 -4.66 18.95
C PRO A 78 3.76 -5.44 17.75
N VAL A 79 3.13 -6.57 17.45
CA VAL A 79 3.48 -7.45 16.33
C VAL A 79 2.20 -7.73 15.54
N GLU A 80 2.26 -7.47 14.23
CA GLU A 80 1.18 -7.75 13.30
C GLU A 80 1.68 -8.66 12.17
N VAL A 81 0.90 -9.69 11.84
CA VAL A 81 1.19 -10.69 10.81
C VAL A 81 -0.09 -10.96 10.01
N ALA A 82 0.02 -11.04 8.68
CA ALA A 82 -1.05 -11.43 7.76
C ALA A 82 -0.50 -12.43 6.73
#